data_AF-A0A022MD63-F1
#
_entry.id   AF-A0A022MD63-F1
#
_cell.length_a   1.000
_cell.length_b   1.000
_cell.length_c   1.000
_cell.angle_alpha   90.00
_cell.angle_beta   90.00
_cell.angle_gamma   90.00
#
_symmetry.space_group_name_H-M   'P 1'
#
loop_
_entity.id
_entity.type
_entity.pdbx_description
1 polymer ?
#
loop_
_entity_poly.entity_id
_entity_poly.type
_entity_poly.pdbx_seq_one_letter_code
_entity_poly.pdbx_strand_id
1 'polypeptide(L)'
;MSDTSPLPPVRLASEPELARDALAAPLLSRAARLARWASPATRVDAGGALLPEQLPAAAGELGLSGDDAAASASEAWRMAVDTGLVEITDEEEGTVAAGAELRRLTGGSPHDVLTLWLTALDAVLADASVPDLDGLIDAMDEGGAVDLSALDWDPQAEAEFLDGVLANLYLLTVGESGPGAGPVPLPALAASMIVPSDMGEPTDDILEQVSDAMMRLDDQFRLLEPIGLVVHRPVDEALLEDAESGTDGGGPAASAPGSDDDVDVARYGMVRLTPLGLYGIRARLLEAGHDAPAVGDLADKGADALLDGTAVFPPPAAHAETEQWLA
;
A
#
# COMPACT_ATOMS: atom_id res chain seq x y z
N MET A 1 -18.02 -7.49 25.10
CA MET A 1 -18.44 -7.60 23.69
C MET A 1 -18.45 -6.18 23.21
N SER A 2 -17.34 -5.74 22.61
CA SER A 2 -17.25 -4.37 22.10
C SER A 2 -18.24 -4.25 20.95
N ASP A 3 -19.04 -3.18 20.95
CA ASP A 3 -19.93 -2.79 19.86
C ASP A 3 -19.07 -2.42 18.64
N THR A 4 -18.61 -3.42 17.89
CA THR A 4 -18.05 -3.20 16.56
C THR A 4 -19.24 -3.25 15.61
N SER A 5 -19.83 -2.09 15.31
CA SER A 5 -20.79 -2.02 14.20
C SER A 5 -20.14 -2.62 12.95
N PRO A 6 -20.85 -3.48 12.20
CA PRO A 6 -20.30 -4.06 10.98
C PRO A 6 -19.90 -2.94 10.01
N LEU A 7 -18.77 -3.13 9.32
CA LEU A 7 -18.33 -2.20 8.28
C LEU A 7 -19.35 -2.20 7.13
N PRO A 8 -19.47 -1.11 6.38
CA PRO A 8 -20.36 -1.08 5.23
C PRO A 8 -19.92 -2.14 4.18
N PRO A 9 -20.88 -2.79 3.49
CA PRO A 9 -20.56 -3.83 2.53
C PRO A 9 -19.85 -3.28 1.29
N VAL A 10 -18.69 -3.82 0.97
CA VAL A 10 -17.91 -3.41 -0.21
C VAL A 10 -18.40 -4.11 -1.48
N ARG A 11 -18.27 -3.43 -2.62
CA ARG A 11 -18.42 -4.07 -3.94
C ARG A 11 -17.05 -4.36 -4.51
N LEU A 12 -16.69 -5.64 -4.59
CA LEU A 12 -15.42 -6.07 -5.16
C LEU A 12 -15.55 -6.34 -6.66
N ALA A 13 -14.45 -6.16 -7.38
CA ALA A 13 -14.32 -6.72 -8.73
C ALA A 13 -14.29 -8.25 -8.66
N SER A 14 -14.56 -8.92 -9.78
CA SER A 14 -14.54 -10.39 -9.81
C SER A 14 -13.13 -10.94 -9.55
N GLU A 15 -13.01 -12.13 -8.96
CA GLU A 15 -11.69 -12.75 -8.72
C GLU A 15 -10.78 -12.80 -9.97
N PRO A 16 -11.27 -13.12 -11.19
CA PRO A 16 -10.44 -13.08 -12.39
C PRO A 16 -9.98 -11.68 -12.80
N GLU A 17 -10.73 -10.63 -12.45
CA GLU A 17 -10.31 -9.24 -12.65
C GLU A 17 -9.25 -8.84 -11.64
N LEU A 18 -9.48 -9.12 -10.36
CA LEU A 18 -8.50 -8.86 -9.30
C LEU A 18 -7.18 -9.60 -9.54
N ALA A 19 -7.23 -10.88 -9.95
CA ALA A 19 -6.03 -11.64 -10.27
C ALA A 19 -5.27 -11.07 -11.48
N ARG A 20 -5.99 -10.51 -12.46
CA ARG A 20 -5.36 -9.81 -13.59
C ARG A 20 -4.65 -8.54 -13.13
N ASP A 21 -5.29 -7.77 -12.25
CA ASP A 21 -4.73 -6.55 -11.69
C ASP A 21 -3.48 -6.87 -10.84
N ALA A 22 -3.53 -7.95 -10.04
CA ALA A 22 -2.38 -8.43 -9.28
C ALA A 22 -1.19 -8.82 -10.18
N LEU A 23 -1.44 -9.55 -11.27
CA LEU A 23 -0.41 -9.89 -12.25
C LEU A 23 0.14 -8.67 -13.01
N ALA A 24 -0.66 -7.61 -13.13
CA ALA A 24 -0.28 -6.36 -13.76
C ALA A 24 0.48 -5.42 -12.80
N ALA A 25 0.46 -5.67 -11.49
CA ALA A 25 1.19 -4.89 -10.50
C ALA A 25 2.69 -4.89 -10.85
N PRO A 26 3.33 -3.71 -11.02
CA PRO A 26 4.73 -3.61 -11.43
C PRO A 26 5.68 -4.46 -10.60
N LEU A 27 5.55 -4.44 -9.27
CA LEU A 27 6.46 -5.14 -8.37
C LEU A 27 6.35 -6.67 -8.53
N LEU A 28 5.13 -7.23 -8.48
CA LEU A 28 4.91 -8.66 -8.64
C LEU A 28 5.28 -9.16 -10.05
N SER A 29 4.99 -8.37 -11.08
CA SER A 29 5.36 -8.67 -12.47
C SER A 29 6.88 -8.75 -12.66
N ARG A 30 7.61 -7.79 -12.08
CA ARG A 30 9.09 -7.77 -12.09
C ARG A 30 9.66 -8.95 -11.28
N ALA A 31 9.13 -9.22 -10.10
CA ALA A 31 9.55 -10.37 -9.28
C ALA A 31 9.38 -11.69 -10.03
N ALA A 32 8.22 -11.92 -10.65
CA ALA A 32 7.97 -13.11 -11.47
C ALA A 32 8.89 -13.20 -12.70
N ARG A 33 9.30 -12.06 -13.26
CA ARG A 33 10.25 -12.01 -14.37
C ARG A 33 11.66 -12.38 -13.92
N LEU A 34 12.13 -11.84 -12.79
CA LEU A 34 13.42 -12.22 -12.21
C LEU A 34 13.45 -13.69 -11.77
N ALA A 35 12.35 -14.21 -11.23
CA ALA A 35 12.24 -15.63 -10.88
C ALA A 35 12.40 -16.56 -12.10
N ARG A 36 11.94 -16.14 -13.28
CA ARG A 36 12.16 -16.87 -14.55
C ARG A 36 13.56 -16.70 -15.11
N TRP A 37 14.19 -15.56 -14.85
CA TRP A 37 15.56 -15.26 -15.26
C TRP A 37 16.60 -15.99 -14.39
N ALA A 38 16.27 -16.22 -13.12
CA ALA A 38 17.12 -16.93 -12.19
C ALA A 38 17.56 -18.30 -12.74
N SER A 39 18.83 -18.61 -12.56
CA SER A 39 19.44 -19.86 -13.01
C SER A 39 20.30 -20.46 -11.89
N PRO A 40 20.75 -21.71 -12.03
CA PRO A 40 21.69 -22.29 -11.04
C PRO A 40 23.01 -21.53 -10.89
N ALA A 41 23.34 -20.63 -11.82
CA ALA A 41 24.50 -19.75 -11.75
C ALA A 41 24.23 -18.42 -11.01
N THR A 42 22.96 -18.10 -10.73
CA THR A 42 22.59 -16.94 -9.92
C THR A 42 23.11 -17.15 -8.50
N ARG A 43 23.69 -16.10 -7.92
CA ARG A 43 24.22 -16.11 -6.56
C ARG A 43 23.55 -15.03 -5.72
N VAL A 44 23.34 -15.36 -4.46
CA VAL A 44 22.83 -14.47 -3.43
C VAL A 44 23.81 -14.38 -2.27
N ASP A 45 23.72 -13.32 -1.49
CA ASP A 45 24.42 -13.21 -0.21
C ASP A 45 23.70 -13.97 0.92
N ALA A 46 24.21 -13.85 2.14
CA ALA A 46 23.65 -14.49 3.32
C ALA A 46 22.22 -14.00 3.68
N GLY A 47 21.83 -12.82 3.19
CA GLY A 47 20.48 -12.26 3.35
C GLY A 47 19.53 -12.65 2.21
N GLY A 48 19.99 -13.45 1.24
CA GLY A 48 19.19 -13.81 0.06
C GLY A 48 19.13 -12.71 -1.00
N ALA A 49 19.85 -11.60 -0.84
CA ALA A 49 19.90 -10.53 -1.81
C ALA A 49 20.81 -10.89 -2.99
N LEU A 50 20.50 -10.39 -4.19
CA LEU A 50 21.39 -10.57 -5.34
C LEU A 50 22.74 -9.89 -5.08
N LEU A 51 23.81 -10.59 -5.49
CA LEU A 51 25.14 -9.98 -5.45
C LEU A 51 25.19 -8.70 -6.32
N PRO A 52 25.90 -7.64 -5.89
CA PRO A 52 25.94 -6.35 -6.61
C PRO A 52 26.37 -6.47 -8.07
N GLU A 53 27.23 -7.43 -8.39
CA GLU A 53 27.73 -7.69 -9.74
C GLU A 53 26.63 -8.20 -10.70
N GLN A 54 25.54 -8.74 -10.14
CA GLN A 54 24.42 -9.29 -10.89
C GLN A 54 23.27 -8.29 -11.08
N LEU A 55 23.21 -7.22 -10.27
CA LEU A 55 22.14 -6.22 -10.34
C LEU A 55 22.02 -5.55 -11.71
N PRO A 56 23.12 -5.16 -12.42
CA PRO A 56 22.99 -4.59 -13.76
C PRO A 56 22.34 -5.54 -14.77
N ALA A 57 22.62 -6.84 -14.67
CA ALA A 57 22.02 -7.85 -15.55
C ALA A 57 20.53 -8.07 -15.23
N ALA A 58 20.17 -8.10 -13.94
CA ALA A 58 18.79 -8.19 -13.50
C ALA A 58 17.96 -6.96 -13.92
N ALA A 59 18.51 -5.75 -13.75
CA ALA A 59 17.89 -4.51 -14.23
C ALA A 59 17.72 -4.49 -15.75
N GLY A 60 18.74 -4.98 -16.49
CA GLY A 60 18.67 -5.16 -17.93
C GLY A 60 17.58 -6.14 -18.37
N GLU A 61 17.40 -7.26 -17.65
CA GLU A 61 16.28 -8.16 -17.87
C GLU A 61 14.95 -7.43 -17.64
N LEU A 62 14.81 -6.66 -16.56
CA LEU A 62 13.56 -5.93 -16.30
C LEU A 62 13.31 -4.77 -17.28
N GLY A 63 14.30 -4.36 -18.08
CA GLY A 63 14.22 -3.21 -18.97
C GLY A 63 14.28 -1.87 -18.23
N LEU A 64 14.88 -1.86 -17.04
CA LEU A 64 15.03 -0.67 -16.21
C LEU A 64 16.28 0.12 -16.63
N SER A 65 16.21 1.44 -16.49
CA SER A 65 17.30 2.37 -16.82
C SER A 65 17.29 3.56 -15.88
N GLY A 66 18.44 4.21 -15.71
CA GLY A 66 18.60 5.31 -14.76
C GLY A 66 19.30 4.85 -13.49
N ASP A 67 19.48 5.78 -12.56
CA ASP A 67 20.28 5.56 -11.35
C ASP A 67 19.58 4.61 -10.36
N ASP A 68 18.24 4.58 -10.37
CA ASP A 68 17.43 3.70 -9.51
C ASP A 68 17.25 2.27 -10.05
N ALA A 69 17.76 1.98 -11.26
CA ALA A 69 17.51 0.71 -11.93
C ALA A 69 18.02 -0.50 -11.14
N ALA A 70 19.18 -0.36 -10.48
CA ALA A 70 19.75 -1.41 -9.63
C ALA A 70 18.94 -1.60 -8.33
N ALA A 71 18.49 -0.52 -7.71
CA ALA A 71 17.66 -0.57 -6.51
C ALA A 71 16.29 -1.22 -6.78
N SER A 72 15.61 -0.81 -7.86
CA SER A 72 14.36 -1.43 -8.32
C SER A 72 14.51 -2.90 -8.69
N ALA A 73 15.66 -3.32 -9.24
CA ALA A 73 15.92 -4.73 -9.52
C ALA A 73 16.18 -5.54 -8.24
N SER A 74 16.87 -4.95 -7.26
CA SER A 74 17.08 -5.53 -5.93
C SER A 74 15.75 -5.73 -5.19
N GLU A 75 14.89 -4.71 -5.20
CA GLU A 75 13.55 -4.76 -4.62
C GLU A 75 12.70 -5.88 -5.24
N ALA A 76 12.64 -5.95 -6.57
CA ALA A 76 11.90 -7.01 -7.26
C ALA A 76 12.48 -8.41 -6.97
N TRP A 77 13.80 -8.53 -6.77
CA TRP A 77 14.42 -9.79 -6.39
C TRP A 77 14.03 -10.23 -4.99
N ARG A 78 14.14 -9.31 -4.01
CA ARG A 78 13.74 -9.56 -2.62
C ARG A 78 12.27 -10.00 -2.57
N MET A 79 11.39 -9.30 -3.29
CA MET A 79 9.99 -9.72 -3.44
C MET A 79 9.84 -11.13 -4.01
N ALA A 80 10.68 -11.53 -4.98
CA ALA A 80 10.63 -12.89 -5.53
C ALA A 80 11.05 -13.95 -4.50
N VAL A 81 12.00 -13.64 -3.61
CA VAL A 81 12.41 -14.53 -2.51
C VAL A 81 11.33 -14.58 -1.43
N ASP A 82 10.83 -13.43 -0.97
CA ASP A 82 9.83 -13.31 0.11
C ASP A 82 8.51 -14.01 -0.24
N THR A 83 8.14 -14.00 -1.52
CA THR A 83 6.93 -14.67 -2.02
C THR A 83 7.16 -16.12 -2.43
N GLY A 84 8.38 -16.65 -2.29
CA GLY A 84 8.70 -18.03 -2.69
C GLY A 84 8.62 -18.28 -4.21
N LEU A 85 8.67 -17.22 -5.02
CA LEU A 85 8.86 -17.34 -6.47
C LEU A 85 10.28 -17.83 -6.80
N VAL A 86 11.24 -17.49 -5.94
CA VAL A 86 12.62 -18.00 -5.92
C VAL A 86 12.87 -18.65 -4.55
N GLU A 87 13.47 -19.83 -4.56
CA GLU A 87 13.89 -20.54 -3.36
C GLU A 87 15.43 -20.58 -3.29
N ILE A 88 15.98 -20.31 -2.11
CA ILE A 88 17.40 -20.50 -1.83
C ILE A 88 17.63 -22.00 -1.60
N THR A 89 18.41 -22.63 -2.47
CA THR A 89 18.65 -24.08 -2.44
C THR A 89 19.86 -24.48 -1.61
N ASP A 90 20.80 -23.56 -1.43
CA ASP A 90 22.00 -23.74 -0.60
C ASP A 90 22.38 -22.38 -0.01
N GLU A 91 22.24 -22.23 1.30
CA GLU A 91 22.55 -20.99 2.03
C GLU A 91 24.06 -20.75 2.15
N GLU A 92 24.89 -21.80 2.21
CA GLU A 92 26.34 -21.64 2.32
C GLU A 92 26.96 -21.21 0.98
N GLU A 93 26.47 -21.78 -0.12
CA GLU A 93 26.93 -21.48 -1.48
C GLU A 93 26.12 -20.35 -2.16
N GLY A 94 25.07 -19.85 -1.50
CA GLY A 94 24.20 -18.78 -2.00
C GLY A 94 23.51 -19.14 -3.32
N THR A 95 23.08 -20.39 -3.49
CA THR A 95 22.48 -20.86 -4.75
C THR A 95 20.96 -20.82 -4.69
N VAL A 96 20.32 -20.65 -5.86
CA VAL A 96 18.87 -20.47 -5.95
C VAL A 96 18.26 -21.31 -7.06
N ALA A 97 16.95 -21.57 -6.93
CA ALA A 97 16.12 -22.20 -7.94
C ALA A 97 14.74 -21.53 -8.03
N ALA A 98 14.01 -21.81 -9.11
CA ALA A 98 12.61 -21.39 -9.22
C ALA A 98 11.77 -22.10 -8.16
N GLY A 99 11.03 -21.33 -7.37
CA GLY A 99 10.20 -21.84 -6.29
C GLY A 99 8.86 -22.42 -6.75
N ALA A 100 8.16 -23.08 -5.83
CA ALA A 100 6.86 -23.68 -6.11
C ALA A 100 5.80 -22.64 -6.53
N GLU A 101 5.86 -21.42 -5.97
CA GLU A 101 4.88 -20.37 -6.23
C GLU A 101 4.93 -19.86 -7.68
N LEU A 102 6.09 -19.90 -8.35
CA LEU A 102 6.19 -19.50 -9.76
C LEU A 102 5.32 -20.37 -10.68
N ARG A 103 5.18 -21.66 -10.36
CA ARG A 103 4.28 -22.57 -11.09
C ARG A 103 2.82 -22.28 -10.78
N ARG A 104 2.48 -21.91 -9.54
CA ARG A 104 1.10 -21.53 -9.17
C ARG A 104 0.70 -20.23 -9.85
N LEU A 105 1.61 -19.25 -9.92
CA LEU A 105 1.35 -17.97 -10.59
C LEU A 105 1.04 -18.13 -12.09
N THR A 106 1.58 -19.16 -12.74
CA THR A 106 1.45 -19.39 -14.20
C THR A 106 0.42 -20.44 -14.58
N GLY A 107 0.05 -21.35 -13.67
CA GLY A 107 -0.85 -22.48 -13.93
C GLY A 107 -1.97 -22.67 -12.90
N GLY A 108 -2.08 -21.78 -11.92
CA GLY A 108 -3.08 -21.82 -10.85
C GLY A 108 -4.40 -21.13 -11.21
N SER A 109 -5.29 -21.11 -10.23
CA SER A 109 -6.56 -20.38 -10.24
C SER A 109 -6.36 -18.88 -9.94
N PRO A 110 -7.33 -18.01 -10.25
CA PRO A 110 -7.32 -16.62 -9.81
C PRO A 110 -7.10 -16.47 -8.30
N HIS A 111 -7.67 -17.37 -7.50
CA HIS A 111 -7.48 -17.40 -6.05
C HIS A 111 -6.02 -17.66 -5.63
N ASP A 112 -5.30 -18.53 -6.33
CA ASP A 112 -3.88 -18.81 -6.05
C ASP A 112 -3.02 -17.56 -6.30
N VAL A 113 -3.34 -16.80 -7.36
CA VAL A 113 -2.67 -15.53 -7.68
C VAL A 113 -2.94 -14.49 -6.58
N LEU A 114 -4.19 -14.37 -6.12
CA LEU A 114 -4.55 -13.43 -5.06
C LEU A 114 -3.92 -13.79 -3.72
N THR A 115 -3.80 -15.08 -3.42
CA THR A 115 -3.11 -15.55 -2.21
C THR A 115 -1.63 -15.16 -2.24
N LEU A 116 -0.95 -15.36 -3.37
CA LEU A 116 0.44 -14.93 -3.53
C LEU A 116 0.57 -13.41 -3.44
N TRP A 117 -0.35 -12.66 -4.04
CA TRP A 117 -0.35 -11.21 -3.97
C TRP A 117 -0.58 -10.69 -2.54
N LEU A 118 -1.40 -11.36 -1.73
CA LEU A 118 -1.56 -11.02 -0.30
C LEU A 118 -0.25 -11.24 0.47
N THR A 119 0.47 -12.34 0.23
CA THR A 119 1.82 -12.53 0.80
C THR A 119 2.79 -11.43 0.39
N ALA A 120 2.75 -11.04 -0.89
CA ALA A 120 3.58 -9.94 -1.39
C ALA A 120 3.21 -8.60 -0.73
N LEU A 121 1.91 -8.33 -0.56
CA LEU A 121 1.41 -7.13 0.10
C LEU A 121 1.89 -7.05 1.56
N ASP A 122 1.86 -8.15 2.30
CA ASP A 122 2.33 -8.18 3.69
C ASP A 122 3.81 -7.83 3.79
N ALA A 123 4.64 -8.31 2.86
CA ALA A 123 6.06 -7.94 2.80
C ALA A 123 6.25 -6.44 2.53
N VAL A 124 5.51 -5.85 1.59
CA VAL A 124 5.59 -4.41 1.30
C VAL A 124 5.08 -3.56 2.48
N LEU A 125 4.03 -3.99 3.17
CA LEU A 125 3.52 -3.30 4.35
C LEU A 125 4.53 -3.32 5.51
N ALA A 126 5.24 -4.44 5.68
CA ALA A 126 6.33 -4.53 6.64
C ALA A 126 7.46 -3.54 6.30
N ASP A 127 7.84 -3.43 5.03
CA ASP A 127 8.84 -2.46 4.57
C ASP A 127 8.39 -1.02 4.76
N ALA A 128 7.13 -0.71 4.45
CA ALA A 128 6.57 0.63 4.59
C ALA A 128 6.46 1.09 6.05
N SER A 129 6.56 0.16 7.01
CA SER A 129 6.55 0.48 8.45
C SER A 129 7.97 0.80 8.99
N VAL A 130 9.01 0.70 8.16
CA VAL A 130 10.40 1.03 8.51
C VAL A 130 10.65 2.53 8.27
N PRO A 131 11.33 3.24 9.19
CA PRO A 131 11.66 4.66 9.02
C PRO A 131 12.57 4.91 7.83
N ASP A 132 12.57 6.14 7.33
CA ASP A 132 13.38 6.57 6.19
C ASP A 132 14.90 6.56 6.49
N LEU A 133 15.68 6.79 5.42
CA LEU A 133 17.14 6.77 5.48
C LEU A 133 17.71 7.92 6.32
N ASP A 134 17.04 9.07 6.38
CA ASP A 134 17.52 10.22 7.15
C ASP A 134 17.43 9.94 8.66
N GLY A 135 16.33 9.33 9.12
CA GLY A 135 16.23 8.80 10.48
C GLY A 135 17.26 7.71 10.78
N LEU A 136 17.56 6.84 9.81
CA LEU A 136 18.57 5.79 9.97
C LEU A 136 20.01 6.36 10.04
N ILE A 137 20.32 7.42 9.27
CA ILE A 137 21.64 8.08 9.27
C ILE A 137 21.93 8.73 10.61
N ASP A 138 20.95 9.37 11.24
CA ASP A 138 21.10 9.93 12.59
C ASP A 138 21.34 8.87 13.67
N ALA A 139 20.93 7.61 13.41
CA ALA A 139 21.12 6.46 14.29
C ALA A 139 22.35 5.59 13.96
N MET A 140 23.11 5.94 12.92
CA MET A 140 24.35 5.22 12.58
C MET A 140 25.45 5.57 13.57
N ASP A 141 26.06 4.55 14.19
CA ASP A 141 27.26 4.74 15.00
C ASP A 141 28.52 4.98 14.15
N GLU A 142 29.64 5.37 14.78
CA GLU A 142 30.93 5.58 14.10
C GLU A 142 31.46 4.30 13.39
N GLY A 143 30.86 3.13 13.63
CA GLY A 143 31.19 1.84 13.04
C GLY A 143 30.30 1.41 11.87
N GLY A 144 29.26 2.18 11.52
CA GLY A 144 28.33 1.87 10.44
C GLY A 144 27.24 0.85 10.81
N ALA A 145 27.08 0.53 12.09
CA ALA A 145 25.91 -0.22 12.56
C ALA A 145 24.78 0.76 12.89
N VAL A 146 23.57 0.48 12.40
CA VAL A 146 22.37 1.24 12.75
C VAL A 146 21.88 0.76 14.11
N ASP A 147 21.90 1.63 15.11
CA ASP A 147 21.25 1.34 16.39
C ASP A 147 19.79 1.77 16.34
N LEU A 148 18.92 0.87 15.87
CA LEU A 148 17.47 1.08 15.81
C LEU A 148 16.85 1.36 17.20
N SER A 149 17.55 1.06 18.30
CA SER A 149 17.07 1.36 19.66
C SER A 149 17.41 2.78 20.13
N ALA A 150 18.29 3.48 19.41
CA ALA A 150 18.58 4.89 19.61
C ALA A 150 17.58 5.80 18.90
N LEU A 151 16.97 5.32 17.81
CA LEU A 151 15.72 5.85 17.30
C LEU A 151 14.62 5.54 18.33
N ASP A 152 13.81 6.52 18.73
CA ASP A 152 12.59 6.31 19.54
C ASP A 152 11.49 5.61 18.71
N TRP A 153 11.89 4.66 17.87
CA TRP A 153 11.07 3.97 16.88
C TRP A 153 10.46 2.72 17.50
N ASP A 154 9.13 2.64 17.46
CA ASP A 154 8.36 1.45 17.82
C ASP A 154 7.78 0.82 16.53
N PRO A 155 8.35 -0.30 16.04
CA PRO A 155 7.88 -0.96 14.82
C PRO A 155 6.41 -1.38 14.89
N GLN A 156 5.94 -1.74 16.10
CA GLN A 156 4.56 -2.14 16.29
C GLN A 156 3.62 -0.93 16.19
N ALA A 157 4.01 0.21 16.76
CA ALA A 157 3.24 1.44 16.66
C ALA A 157 3.18 1.97 15.22
N GLU A 158 4.28 1.86 14.45
CA GLU A 158 4.29 2.24 13.03
C GLU A 158 3.36 1.36 12.19
N ALA A 159 3.41 0.04 12.40
CA ALA A 159 2.51 -0.89 11.72
C ALA A 159 1.04 -0.61 12.08
N GLU A 160 0.73 -0.38 13.36
CA GLU A 160 -0.62 -0.04 13.82
C GLU A 160 -1.11 1.29 13.26
N PHE A 161 -0.23 2.30 13.13
CA PHE A 161 -0.56 3.57 12.50
C PHE A 161 -0.94 3.37 11.03
N LEU A 162 -0.11 2.64 10.26
CA LEU A 162 -0.36 2.39 8.85
C LEU A 162 -1.63 1.53 8.63
N ASP A 163 -1.82 0.48 9.43
CA ASP A 163 -3.05 -0.34 9.39
C ASP A 163 -4.29 0.52 9.70
N GLY A 164 -4.20 1.44 10.67
CA GLY A 164 -5.25 2.41 10.99
C GLY A 164 -5.58 3.35 9.84
N VAL A 165 -4.55 3.88 9.17
CA VAL A 165 -4.70 4.73 7.98
C VAL A 165 -5.38 3.97 6.84
N LEU A 166 -4.96 2.74 6.56
CA LEU A 166 -5.51 1.91 5.50
C LEU A 166 -6.96 1.49 5.80
N ALA A 167 -7.29 1.18 7.05
CA ALA A 167 -8.66 0.91 7.48
C ALA A 167 -9.57 2.14 7.33
N ASN A 168 -9.06 3.33 7.67
CA ASN A 168 -9.79 4.58 7.46
C ASN A 168 -9.98 4.89 5.96
N LEU A 169 -8.94 4.68 5.14
CA LEU A 169 -9.04 4.83 3.69
C LEU A 169 -10.06 3.85 3.08
N TYR A 170 -10.13 2.62 3.60
CA TYR A 170 -11.17 1.65 3.23
C TYR A 170 -12.57 2.17 3.58
N LEU A 171 -12.76 2.68 4.81
CA LEU A 171 -14.03 3.26 5.25
C LEU A 171 -14.48 4.44 4.38
N LEU A 172 -13.56 5.37 4.07
CA LEU A 172 -13.82 6.50 3.18
C LEU A 172 -14.18 6.03 1.77
N THR A 173 -13.59 4.93 1.31
CA THR A 173 -13.86 4.37 -0.03
C THR A 173 -15.22 3.66 -0.10
N VAL A 174 -15.66 2.98 0.98
CA VAL A 174 -16.90 2.19 0.99
C VAL A 174 -18.12 3.00 1.50
N GLY A 175 -17.90 3.98 2.37
CA GLY A 175 -18.96 4.78 3.01
C GLY A 175 -19.68 5.75 2.08
N GLU A 176 -19.04 6.22 1.01
CA GLU A 176 -19.69 7.04 -0.01
C GLU A 176 -20.49 6.15 -0.96
N SER A 177 -21.82 6.26 -0.90
CA SER A 177 -22.73 5.49 -1.76
C SER A 177 -22.60 5.90 -3.25
N GLY A 178 -21.61 5.38 -3.97
CA GLY A 178 -21.52 5.46 -5.43
C GLY A 178 -20.10 5.34 -5.99
N PRO A 179 -19.95 5.09 -7.32
CA PRO A 179 -18.67 5.12 -8.00
C PRO A 179 -18.16 6.57 -8.03
N GLY A 180 -17.42 6.97 -6.99
CA GLY A 180 -17.06 8.37 -6.81
C GLY A 180 -16.34 8.74 -5.51
N ALA A 181 -15.82 7.80 -4.71
CA ALA A 181 -14.81 8.15 -3.71
C ALA A 181 -13.56 8.62 -4.49
N GLY A 182 -13.49 9.93 -4.72
CA GLY A 182 -12.36 10.57 -5.34
C GLY A 182 -11.09 10.31 -4.52
N PRO A 183 -9.91 10.59 -5.08
CA PRO A 183 -8.71 10.52 -4.29
C PRO A 183 -8.82 11.44 -3.07
N VAL A 184 -8.31 10.96 -1.94
CA VAL A 184 -8.31 11.63 -0.63
C VAL A 184 -7.01 12.42 -0.48
N PRO A 185 -7.07 13.70 -0.08
CA PRO A 185 -5.87 14.47 0.23
C PRO A 185 -5.10 13.89 1.42
N LEU A 186 -3.77 13.83 1.32
CA LEU A 186 -2.93 13.35 2.43
C LEU A 186 -3.09 14.19 3.71
N PRO A 187 -3.20 15.54 3.68
CA PRO A 187 -3.45 16.32 4.90
C PRO A 187 -4.75 15.94 5.60
N ALA A 188 -5.81 15.67 4.83
CA ALA A 188 -7.09 15.27 5.39
C ALA A 188 -7.03 13.86 6.00
N LEU A 189 -6.31 12.95 5.36
CA LEU A 189 -6.09 11.60 5.87
C LEU A 189 -5.25 11.61 7.15
N ALA A 190 -4.14 12.36 7.19
CA ALA A 190 -3.32 12.55 8.38
C ALA A 190 -4.10 13.19 9.52
N ALA A 191 -4.83 14.28 9.25
CA ALA A 191 -5.66 14.95 10.25
C ALA A 191 -6.72 14.02 10.84
N SER A 192 -7.32 13.13 10.05
CA SER A 192 -8.33 12.19 10.55
C SER A 192 -7.79 11.15 11.54
N MET A 193 -6.48 10.91 11.55
CA MET A 193 -5.82 9.99 12.49
C MET A 193 -5.32 10.70 13.75
N ILE A 194 -4.92 11.97 13.63
CA ILE A 194 -4.23 12.71 14.70
C ILE A 194 -5.18 13.65 15.45
N VAL A 195 -6.09 14.33 14.74
CA VAL A 195 -6.95 15.35 15.34
C VAL A 195 -8.11 14.69 16.09
N PRO A 196 -8.26 14.91 17.41
CA PRO A 196 -9.38 14.35 18.16
C PRO A 196 -10.72 14.88 17.65
N SER A 197 -11.72 14.01 17.54
CA SER A 197 -13.01 14.37 16.93
C SER A 197 -13.84 15.39 17.74
N ASP A 198 -13.51 15.60 19.02
CA ASP A 198 -14.16 16.56 19.93
C ASP A 198 -13.35 17.86 20.11
N MET A 199 -12.20 17.98 19.44
CA MET A 199 -11.39 19.19 19.46
C MET A 199 -12.02 20.29 18.58
N GLY A 200 -11.89 21.54 19.03
CA GLY A 200 -12.27 22.72 18.26
C GLY A 200 -11.24 23.05 17.17
N GLU A 201 -10.52 24.15 17.34
CA GLU A 201 -9.40 24.50 16.45
C GLU A 201 -8.15 23.70 16.84
N PRO A 202 -7.46 23.02 15.89
CA PRO A 202 -6.20 22.34 16.14
C PRO A 202 -5.13 23.33 16.64
N THR A 203 -4.34 22.92 17.63
CA THR A 203 -3.18 23.69 18.11
C THR A 203 -2.01 23.60 17.13
N ASP A 204 -1.08 24.56 17.19
CA ASP A 204 0.13 24.56 16.34
C ASP A 204 0.89 23.23 16.43
N ASP A 205 1.07 22.67 17.63
CA ASP A 205 1.72 21.37 17.86
C ASP A 205 1.01 20.19 17.13
N ILE A 206 -0.31 20.28 16.93
CA ILE A 206 -1.08 19.25 16.20
C ILE A 206 -0.93 19.46 14.70
N LEU A 207 -0.89 20.71 14.24
CA LEU A 207 -0.67 21.01 12.82
C LEU A 207 0.72 20.54 12.37
N GLU A 208 1.75 20.67 13.22
CA GLU A 208 3.08 20.12 12.99
C GLU A 208 3.03 18.59 12.85
N GLN A 209 2.41 17.88 13.81
CA GLN A 209 2.23 16.42 13.74
C GLN A 209 1.48 15.95 12.49
N VAL A 210 0.45 16.69 12.06
CA VAL A 210 -0.29 16.39 10.83
C VAL A 210 0.61 16.54 9.61
N SER A 211 1.51 17.52 9.60
CA SER A 211 2.44 17.77 8.50
C SER A 211 3.51 16.68 8.42
N ASP A 212 4.06 16.26 9.57
CA ASP A 212 5.01 15.15 9.66
C ASP A 212 4.38 13.84 9.20
N ALA A 213 3.16 13.55 9.67
CA ALA A 213 2.43 12.37 9.25
C ALA A 213 2.06 12.39 7.77
N MET A 214 1.78 13.56 7.20
CA MET A 214 1.53 13.71 5.76
C MET A 214 2.77 13.33 4.93
N MET A 215 3.96 13.83 5.30
CA MET A 215 5.21 13.50 4.60
C MET A 215 5.54 12.02 4.74
N ARG A 216 5.41 11.46 5.94
CA ARG A 216 5.58 10.02 6.18
C ARG A 216 4.62 9.19 5.30
N LEU A 217 3.36 9.60 5.19
CA LEU A 217 2.37 8.91 4.35
C LEU A 217 2.73 9.01 2.85
N ASP A 218 3.28 10.13 2.39
CA ASP A 218 3.76 10.28 1.01
C ASP A 218 4.78 9.18 0.65
N ASP A 219 5.78 8.98 1.51
CA ASP A 219 6.81 7.97 1.31
C ASP A 219 6.25 6.53 1.40
N GLN A 220 5.39 6.27 2.39
CA GLN A 220 4.73 4.97 2.53
C GLN A 220 3.88 4.63 1.30
N PHE A 221 3.12 5.59 0.77
CA PHE A 221 2.29 5.34 -0.43
C PHE A 221 3.10 5.22 -1.71
N ARG A 222 4.28 5.86 -1.81
CA ARG A 222 5.24 5.59 -2.90
C ARG A 222 5.71 4.13 -2.90
N LEU A 223 5.90 3.52 -1.72
CA LEU A 223 6.25 2.10 -1.59
C LEU A 223 5.07 1.15 -1.89
N LEU A 224 3.84 1.56 -1.55
CA LEU A 224 2.63 0.74 -1.72
C LEU A 224 2.02 0.80 -3.13
N GLU A 225 2.33 1.83 -3.92
CA GLU A 225 1.83 1.96 -5.29
C GLU A 225 2.33 0.84 -6.24
N PRO A 226 3.62 0.44 -6.25
CA PRO A 226 4.14 -0.62 -7.13
C PRO A 226 3.51 -2.00 -6.93
N ILE A 227 3.00 -2.32 -5.74
CA ILE A 227 2.27 -3.58 -5.48
C ILE A 227 0.79 -3.48 -5.88
N GLY A 228 0.32 -2.29 -6.27
CA GLY A 228 -1.02 -2.05 -6.77
C GLY A 228 -2.06 -1.84 -5.67
N LEU A 229 -1.66 -1.57 -4.42
CA LEU A 229 -2.58 -1.30 -3.32
C LEU A 229 -3.31 0.04 -3.53
N VAL A 230 -2.57 1.07 -3.89
CA VAL A 230 -3.07 2.45 -4.03
C VAL A 230 -2.74 3.04 -5.41
N VAL A 231 -3.52 4.04 -5.81
CA VAL A 231 -3.09 5.04 -6.79
C VAL A 231 -2.69 6.27 -6.00
N HIS A 232 -1.43 6.67 -6.11
CA HIS A 232 -0.85 7.75 -5.34
C HIS A 232 -0.37 8.88 -6.27
N ARG A 233 -0.68 10.11 -5.88
CA ARG A 233 -0.04 11.30 -6.45
C ARG A 233 0.83 11.89 -5.34
N PRO A 234 2.16 11.94 -5.52
CA PRO A 234 3.05 12.49 -4.52
C PRO A 234 2.83 13.97 -4.24
N VAL A 235 3.30 14.41 -3.07
CA VAL A 235 3.43 15.82 -2.70
C VAL A 235 4.34 16.54 -3.70
N ASP A 236 3.95 17.76 -4.09
CA ASP A 236 4.74 18.63 -4.94
C ASP A 236 5.88 19.25 -4.14
N GLU A 237 7.10 18.76 -4.34
CA GLU A 237 8.31 19.20 -3.62
C GLU A 237 8.58 20.71 -3.74
N ALA A 238 8.11 21.36 -4.81
CA ALA A 238 8.22 22.81 -4.95
C ALA A 238 7.45 23.59 -3.87
N LEU A 239 6.38 23.01 -3.29
CA LEU A 239 5.68 23.63 -2.15
C LEU A 239 6.51 23.60 -0.87
N LEU A 240 7.31 22.55 -0.67
CA LEU A 240 8.15 22.38 0.51
C LEU A 240 9.31 23.38 0.47
N GLU A 241 9.94 23.52 -0.71
CA GLU A 241 11.02 24.50 -0.92
C GLU A 241 10.56 25.97 -0.71
N ASP A 242 9.35 26.32 -1.15
CA ASP A 242 8.78 27.68 -0.99
C ASP A 242 8.47 28.00 0.49
N ALA A 243 8.05 27.00 1.27
CA ALA A 243 7.75 27.15 2.70
C ALA A 243 9.04 27.30 3.55
N GLU A 244 10.07 26.52 3.24
CA GLU A 244 11.36 26.55 3.94
C GLU A 244 12.21 27.78 3.61
N SER A 245 12.13 28.27 2.37
CA SER A 245 12.92 29.43 1.93
C SER A 245 12.40 30.77 2.45
N GLY A 246 11.25 30.80 3.13
CA GLY A 246 10.70 31.98 3.79
C GLY A 246 10.53 33.18 2.85
N THR A 247 10.50 32.94 1.53
CA THR A 247 10.26 34.00 0.57
C THR A 247 8.77 34.26 0.51
N ASP A 248 8.32 35.19 1.34
CA ASP A 248 7.24 36.11 0.98
C ASP A 248 7.60 36.73 -0.38
N GLY A 249 7.25 36.02 -1.45
CA GLY A 249 7.54 36.35 -2.85
C GLY A 249 6.67 37.50 -3.34
N GLY A 250 6.78 38.66 -2.70
CA GLY A 250 6.29 39.92 -3.23
C GLY A 250 7.03 40.29 -4.52
N GLY A 251 6.48 39.90 -5.69
CA GLY A 251 6.93 40.37 -7.00
C GLY A 251 6.02 39.90 -8.15
N PRO A 252 5.53 40.79 -9.04
CA PRO A 252 4.23 40.61 -9.69
C PRO A 252 4.28 39.77 -10.96
N ALA A 253 3.52 38.68 -11.00
CA ALA A 253 2.99 38.11 -12.23
C ALA A 253 1.48 38.36 -12.27
N ALA A 254 1.08 39.46 -12.90
CA ALA A 254 -0.31 39.75 -13.18
C ALA A 254 -0.88 38.70 -14.15
N SER A 255 -1.91 37.95 -13.73
CA SER A 255 -3.00 37.45 -14.57
C SER A 255 -4.23 37.01 -13.75
N ALA A 256 -5.13 37.97 -13.55
CA ALA A 256 -6.59 37.88 -13.39
C ALA A 256 -7.21 37.31 -12.08
N PRO A 257 -8.37 37.86 -11.64
CA PRO A 257 -8.88 37.70 -10.29
C PRO A 257 -9.86 36.53 -10.18
N GLY A 258 -9.50 35.56 -9.35
CA GLY A 258 -10.39 34.53 -8.84
C GLY A 258 -9.81 34.01 -7.52
N SER A 259 -10.23 34.62 -6.41
CA SER A 259 -10.09 34.10 -5.03
C SER A 259 -8.83 33.27 -4.73
N ASP A 260 -7.74 33.95 -4.38
CA ASP A 260 -6.56 33.35 -3.74
C ASP A 260 -6.87 32.93 -2.29
N ASP A 261 -7.66 31.86 -2.12
CA ASP A 261 -7.78 31.11 -0.84
C ASP A 261 -7.93 29.59 -1.04
N ASP A 262 -7.84 29.09 -2.29
CA ASP A 262 -7.75 27.65 -2.56
C ASP A 262 -6.30 27.33 -2.94
N VAL A 263 -5.44 27.08 -1.95
CA VAL A 263 -4.20 26.34 -2.21
C VAL A 263 -4.65 25.02 -2.86
N ASP A 264 -4.17 24.71 -4.06
CA ASP A 264 -4.56 23.49 -4.78
C ASP A 264 -4.20 22.27 -3.92
N VAL A 265 -5.20 21.74 -3.20
CA VAL A 265 -5.06 20.64 -2.24
C VAL A 265 -4.41 19.41 -2.88
N ALA A 266 -4.56 19.26 -4.20
CA ALA A 266 -3.93 18.17 -4.95
C ALA A 266 -2.40 18.26 -5.04
N ARG A 267 -1.79 19.40 -4.68
CA ARG A 267 -0.34 19.57 -4.58
C ARG A 267 0.22 19.01 -3.26
N TYR A 268 -0.62 18.81 -2.24
CA TYR A 268 -0.24 18.16 -0.98
C TYR A 268 -0.37 16.63 -1.02
N GLY A 269 -0.38 16.06 -2.22
CA GLY A 269 -0.50 14.62 -2.43
C GLY A 269 -1.92 14.10 -2.28
N MET A 270 -2.22 13.04 -3.03
CA MET A 270 -3.56 12.46 -3.13
C MET A 270 -3.48 10.94 -3.21
N VAL A 271 -4.35 10.22 -2.51
CA VAL A 271 -4.34 8.75 -2.48
C VAL A 271 -5.73 8.16 -2.64
N ARG A 272 -5.84 7.01 -3.30
CA ARG A 272 -7.04 6.16 -3.27
C ARG A 272 -6.67 4.70 -3.36
N LEU A 273 -7.51 3.84 -2.78
CA LEU A 273 -7.39 2.39 -3.00
C LEU A 273 -7.73 2.04 -4.45
N THR A 274 -7.00 1.07 -5.00
CA THR A 274 -7.40 0.38 -6.23
C THR A 274 -8.49 -0.66 -5.89
N PRO A 275 -9.18 -1.24 -6.90
CA PRO A 275 -10.06 -2.41 -6.65
C PRO A 275 -9.31 -3.58 -5.99
N LEU A 276 -8.05 -3.79 -6.37
CA LEU A 276 -7.16 -4.79 -5.76
C LEU A 276 -6.79 -4.43 -4.31
N GLY A 277 -6.51 -3.15 -4.05
CA GLY A 277 -6.26 -2.65 -2.70
C GLY A 277 -7.46 -2.81 -1.78
N LEU A 278 -8.68 -2.54 -2.27
CA LEU A 278 -9.91 -2.78 -1.53
C LEU A 278 -10.06 -4.26 -1.13
N TYR A 279 -9.72 -5.19 -2.04
CA TYR A 279 -9.69 -6.61 -1.74
C TYR A 279 -8.64 -6.94 -0.66
N GLY A 280 -7.42 -6.41 -0.79
CA GLY A 280 -6.33 -6.62 0.16
C GLY A 280 -6.64 -6.12 1.57
N ILE A 281 -7.09 -4.87 1.69
CA ILE A 281 -7.45 -4.29 2.99
C ILE A 281 -8.65 -5.03 3.61
N ARG A 282 -9.64 -5.43 2.82
CA ARG A 282 -10.73 -6.27 3.32
C ARG A 282 -10.23 -7.60 3.87
N ALA A 283 -9.33 -8.30 3.16
CA ALA A 283 -8.77 -9.56 3.62
C ALA A 283 -8.07 -9.42 4.98
N ARG A 284 -7.28 -8.34 5.13
CA ARG A 284 -6.60 -8.01 6.40
C ARG A 284 -7.59 -7.67 7.53
N LEU A 285 -8.62 -6.88 7.24
CA LEU A 285 -9.68 -6.57 8.22
C LEU A 285 -10.37 -7.85 8.72
N LEU A 286 -10.68 -8.79 7.82
CA LEU A 286 -11.26 -10.08 8.18
C LEU A 286 -10.30 -10.93 9.04
N GLU A 287 -9.01 -10.94 8.72
CA GLU A 287 -7.98 -11.64 9.49
C GLU A 287 -7.82 -11.05 10.90
N ALA A 288 -7.90 -9.72 11.03
CA ALA A 288 -7.94 -9.01 12.31
C ALA A 288 -9.26 -9.19 13.08
N GLY A 289 -10.24 -9.90 12.51
CA GLY A 289 -11.52 -10.22 13.16
C GLY A 289 -12.58 -9.12 13.05
N HIS A 290 -12.40 -8.13 12.17
CA HIS A 290 -13.44 -7.16 11.84
C HIS A 290 -14.48 -7.77 10.90
N ASP A 291 -15.75 -7.38 11.07
CA ASP A 291 -16.82 -7.73 10.14
C ASP A 291 -16.80 -6.77 8.94
N ALA A 292 -16.20 -7.24 7.84
CA ALA A 292 -16.03 -6.49 6.58
C ALA A 292 -16.82 -7.16 5.44
N PRO A 293 -18.15 -7.06 5.39
CA PRO A 293 -18.97 -7.75 4.40
C PRO A 293 -18.69 -7.28 2.98
N ALA A 294 -18.90 -8.14 2.00
CA ALA A 294 -18.90 -7.82 0.58
C ALA A 294 -20.24 -8.19 -0.05
N VAL A 295 -20.64 -7.40 -1.05
CA VAL A 295 -21.80 -7.73 -1.88
C VAL A 295 -21.53 -9.03 -2.63
N GLY A 296 -22.36 -10.04 -2.39
CA GLY A 296 -22.25 -11.41 -2.91
C GLY A 296 -21.91 -12.46 -1.87
N ASP A 297 -21.50 -12.06 -0.66
CA ASP A 297 -21.16 -13.00 0.44
C ASP A 297 -22.37 -13.87 0.87
N LEU A 298 -23.60 -13.39 0.64
CA LEU A 298 -24.83 -14.08 1.02
C LEU A 298 -25.48 -14.81 -0.17
N ALA A 299 -24.92 -14.71 -1.39
CA ALA A 299 -25.53 -15.23 -2.60
C ALA A 299 -25.76 -16.76 -2.58
N ASP A 300 -24.92 -17.51 -1.87
CA ASP A 300 -25.02 -18.97 -1.71
C ASP A 300 -25.72 -19.40 -0.39
N LYS A 301 -26.25 -18.45 0.38
CA LYS A 301 -26.82 -18.69 1.72
C LYS A 301 -28.34 -18.86 1.71
N GLY A 302 -28.89 -19.27 2.85
CA GLY A 302 -30.34 -19.39 3.04
C GLY A 302 -31.05 -18.03 3.10
N ALA A 303 -32.37 -18.02 2.87
CA ALA A 303 -33.17 -16.80 2.90
C ALA A 303 -33.20 -16.13 4.29
N ASP A 304 -33.06 -16.90 5.36
CA ASP A 304 -32.88 -16.41 6.73
C ASP A 304 -31.60 -15.60 6.87
N ALA A 305 -30.46 -16.16 6.45
CA ALA A 305 -29.17 -15.48 6.47
C ALA A 305 -29.14 -14.23 5.58
N LEU A 306 -29.80 -14.28 4.41
CA LEU A 306 -29.94 -13.13 3.52
C LEU A 306 -30.71 -11.97 4.21
N LEU A 307 -31.87 -12.28 4.81
CA LEU A 307 -32.71 -11.27 5.45
C LEU A 307 -32.04 -10.68 6.69
N ASP A 308 -31.39 -11.51 7.51
CA ASP A 308 -30.67 -11.06 8.70
C ASP A 308 -29.44 -10.21 8.31
N GLY A 309 -28.65 -10.65 7.32
CA GLY A 309 -27.44 -9.96 6.88
C GLY A 309 -27.70 -8.64 6.14
N THR A 310 -28.70 -8.59 5.27
CA THR A 310 -29.02 -7.36 4.51
C THR A 310 -29.76 -6.30 5.34
N ALA A 311 -30.24 -6.64 6.55
CA ALA A 311 -30.95 -5.70 7.42
C ALA A 311 -30.09 -4.49 7.84
N VAL A 312 -28.76 -4.65 7.87
CA VAL A 312 -27.79 -3.60 8.21
C VAL A 312 -27.13 -2.96 6.99
N PHE A 313 -27.44 -3.44 5.78
CA PHE A 313 -26.83 -2.93 4.56
C PHE A 313 -27.46 -1.61 4.10
N PRO A 314 -26.69 -0.68 3.52
CA PRO A 314 -27.23 0.43 2.78
C PRO A 314 -28.15 -0.06 1.63
N PRO A 315 -29.23 0.66 1.29
CA PRO A 315 -30.20 0.20 0.29
C PRO A 315 -29.62 -0.23 -1.06
N PRO A 316 -28.60 0.45 -1.63
CA PRO A 316 -27.98 -0.01 -2.87
C PRO A 316 -27.30 -1.38 -2.73
N ALA A 317 -26.63 -1.63 -1.61
CA ALA A 317 -25.94 -2.90 -1.36
C ALA A 317 -26.94 -4.04 -1.13
N ALA A 318 -27.97 -3.82 -0.31
CA ALA A 318 -29.05 -4.80 -0.09
C ALA A 318 -29.75 -5.21 -1.39
N HIS A 319 -29.98 -4.24 -2.30
CA HIS A 319 -30.57 -4.52 -3.61
C HIS A 319 -29.67 -5.44 -4.45
N ALA A 320 -28.39 -5.10 -4.57
CA ALA A 320 -27.47 -5.90 -5.36
C ALA A 320 -27.20 -7.29 -4.77
N GLU A 321 -27.18 -7.41 -3.44
CA GLU A 321 -27.10 -8.72 -2.77
C GLU A 321 -28.29 -9.59 -3.16
N THR A 322 -29.50 -9.02 -3.13
CA THR A 322 -30.73 -9.72 -3.49
C THR A 322 -30.74 -10.13 -4.97
N GLU A 323 -30.25 -9.27 -5.88
CA GLU A 323 -30.11 -9.61 -7.30
C GLU A 323 -29.17 -10.79 -7.52
N GLN A 324 -28.03 -10.83 -6.81
CA GLN A 324 -27.07 -11.93 -6.92
C GLN A 324 -27.60 -13.23 -6.32
N TRP A 325 -28.31 -13.18 -5.20
CA TRP A 325 -28.93 -14.35 -4.57
C TRP A 325 -30.02 -15.01 -5.45
N LEU A 326 -30.70 -14.22 -6.30
CA LEU A 326 -31.75 -14.69 -7.20
C LEU A 326 -31.23 -15.27 -8.53
N ALA A 327 -29.95 -15.08 -8.86
CA ALA A 327 -29.33 -15.46 -10.14
C ALA A 327 -29.03 -16.97 -10.22
#